data_AF-A0A5C3M471-F1
#
_entry.id   AF-A0A5C3M471-F1
#
_cell.length_a   1.000
_cell.length_b   1.000
_cell.length_c   1.000
_cell.angle_alpha   90.00
_cell.angle_beta   90.00
_cell.angle_gamma   90.00
#
_symmetry.space_group_name_H-M   'P 1'
#
loop_
_entity.id
_entity.type
_entity.pdbx_description
1 polymer ?
#
loop_
_entity_poly.entity_id
_entity_poly.type
_entity_poly.pdbx_seq_one_letter_code
_entity_poly.pdbx_strand_id
1 'polypeptide(L)'
;MSSPYVYTPHPSVQATGYYGGYPSSPQPSPFIPDASQYPSSPYSNPSSLPGTPNHGTQGLPGSNAVPFPSSPVYGAPSWDAPYRERRPSWHGAMDGNWLAAVTPGHHRSRSFGEQTNPYFQQPYGFTGQWPPPVSPYSPGFGQLPQYHAMHLHPWLNGESPPGDFMLDLSQPTLVPLRYVGPGQTLMITPEELAQPATHPPLTRMHITCDMMPQWPVVLEFDPYFPSPVPGAPPPPITIGDILRKLHQELHKGITHLDYARLSPQEENAVSRAYTRRCRAMGSSEMMMRNQGVKRVDFLLNKVRFRGLVRDGDTFERMKLIVG
;
A
#
# COMPACT_ATOMS: atom_id res chain seq x y z
N MET A 1 -48.99 -19.46 -38.19
CA MET A 1 -48.89 -18.00 -38.01
C MET A 1 -48.78 -17.73 -36.52
N SER A 2 -47.56 -17.58 -36.01
CA SER A 2 -47.29 -17.37 -34.59
C SER A 2 -46.63 -16.02 -34.41
N SER A 3 -47.30 -15.15 -33.65
CA SER A 3 -46.88 -13.80 -33.28
C SER A 3 -45.67 -13.84 -32.33
N PRO A 4 -44.82 -12.79 -32.35
CA PRO A 4 -43.55 -12.81 -31.63
C PRO A 4 -43.73 -12.56 -30.13
N TYR A 5 -42.97 -13.33 -29.36
CA TYR A 5 -42.89 -13.29 -27.91
C TYR A 5 -42.24 -11.98 -27.44
N VAL A 6 -42.93 -11.21 -26.62
CA VAL A 6 -42.43 -9.95 -26.02
C VAL A 6 -42.01 -10.23 -24.58
N TYR A 7 -40.70 -10.17 -24.34
CA TYR A 7 -40.14 -10.32 -23.00
C TYR A 7 -40.20 -8.99 -22.24
N THR A 8 -40.79 -9.01 -21.04
CA THR A 8 -40.81 -7.87 -20.11
C THR A 8 -39.96 -8.22 -18.88
N PRO A 9 -38.78 -7.60 -18.69
CA PRO A 9 -37.96 -7.85 -17.51
C PRO A 9 -38.58 -7.21 -16.26
N HIS A 10 -38.61 -7.99 -15.18
CA HIS A 10 -39.09 -7.55 -13.87
C HIS A 10 -37.89 -7.09 -13.02
N PRO A 11 -37.84 -5.84 -12.54
CA PRO A 11 -36.73 -5.37 -11.71
C PRO A 11 -37.04 -5.58 -10.22
N SER A 12 -36.29 -6.43 -9.55
CA SER A 12 -36.14 -6.41 -8.08
C SER A 12 -34.72 -6.00 -7.72
N VAL A 13 -34.48 -4.69 -7.66
CA VAL A 13 -33.23 -4.10 -7.15
C VAL A 13 -33.48 -3.65 -5.71
N GLN A 14 -32.77 -4.23 -4.74
CA GLN A 14 -32.67 -3.67 -3.39
C GLN A 14 -31.76 -2.43 -3.43
N ALA A 15 -32.29 -1.29 -3.00
CA ALA A 15 -31.60 0.00 -2.99
C ALA A 15 -30.70 0.17 -1.76
N THR A 16 -29.47 0.63 -1.95
CA THR A 16 -28.63 1.25 -0.91
C THR A 16 -28.46 2.74 -1.24
N GLY A 17 -28.61 3.59 -0.23
CA GLY A 17 -29.00 5.00 -0.36
C GLY A 17 -27.94 6.02 -0.83
N TYR A 18 -26.96 5.65 -1.64
CA TYR A 18 -25.90 6.57 -2.06
C TYR A 18 -25.71 6.76 -3.57
N TYR A 19 -26.65 6.29 -4.41
CA TYR A 19 -26.52 6.44 -5.87
C TYR A 19 -27.79 6.94 -6.56
N GLY A 20 -27.64 8.06 -7.25
CA GLY A 20 -28.36 8.42 -8.48
C GLY A 20 -27.43 9.35 -9.27
N GLY A 21 -27.17 9.22 -10.57
CA GLY A 21 -27.63 8.29 -11.59
C GLY A 21 -27.50 9.01 -12.94
N TYR A 22 -26.62 8.54 -13.84
CA TYR A 22 -26.69 8.77 -15.29
C TYR A 22 -26.20 7.51 -16.03
N PRO A 23 -26.88 7.04 -17.10
CA PRO A 23 -26.48 5.90 -17.95
C PRO A 23 -25.69 6.40 -19.18
N SER A 24 -24.92 5.64 -19.97
CA SER A 24 -25.12 4.28 -20.53
C SER A 24 -23.87 3.75 -21.30
N SER A 25 -23.56 2.45 -21.13
CA SER A 25 -23.07 1.43 -22.09
C SER A 25 -21.73 1.59 -22.88
N PRO A 26 -21.11 0.46 -23.34
CA PRO A 26 -19.65 0.33 -23.52
C PRO A 26 -19.18 0.57 -24.96
N GLN A 27 -18.16 1.41 -25.14
CA GLN A 27 -17.46 1.60 -26.42
C GLN A 27 -16.12 0.84 -26.41
N PRO A 28 -15.86 -0.06 -27.39
CA PRO A 28 -14.51 -0.52 -27.65
C PRO A 28 -13.69 0.68 -28.15
N SER A 29 -12.52 0.89 -27.54
CA SER A 29 -11.65 2.02 -27.90
C SER A 29 -11.29 1.98 -29.39
N PRO A 30 -11.56 3.05 -30.18
CA PRO A 30 -11.23 3.10 -31.61
C PRO A 30 -9.74 3.24 -31.90
N PHE A 31 -8.89 3.28 -30.86
CA PHE A 31 -7.44 3.46 -30.97
C PHE A 31 -6.63 2.17 -30.80
N ILE A 32 -7.28 1.03 -30.63
CA ILE A 32 -6.61 -0.27 -30.52
C ILE A 32 -7.04 -1.12 -31.73
N PRO A 33 -6.19 -1.28 -32.78
CA PRO A 33 -6.54 -2.16 -33.89
C PRO A 33 -6.63 -3.61 -33.43
N ASP A 34 -7.47 -4.38 -34.11
CA ASP A 34 -7.71 -5.79 -33.82
C ASP A 34 -6.38 -6.57 -33.86
N ALA A 35 -6.11 -7.33 -32.78
CA ALA A 35 -4.87 -8.09 -32.61
C ALA A 35 -4.65 -9.14 -33.71
N SER A 36 -5.69 -9.49 -34.47
CA SER A 36 -5.60 -10.37 -35.65
C SER A 36 -4.92 -9.72 -36.86
N GLN A 37 -4.63 -8.42 -36.85
CA GLN A 37 -3.99 -7.70 -37.96
C GLN A 37 -2.46 -7.66 -37.92
N TYR A 38 -1.82 -8.17 -36.86
CA TYR A 38 -0.36 -8.18 -36.75
C TYR A 38 0.24 -9.52 -37.20
N PRO A 39 1.25 -9.54 -38.09
CA PRO A 39 1.95 -10.76 -38.46
C PRO A 39 2.73 -11.33 -37.26
N SER A 40 2.84 -12.65 -37.20
CA SER A 40 3.61 -13.36 -36.16
C SER A 40 5.05 -12.85 -36.08
N SER A 41 5.52 -12.56 -34.85
CA SER A 41 6.88 -12.05 -34.60
C SER A 41 7.96 -12.95 -35.21
N PRO A 42 9.02 -12.40 -35.85
CA PRO A 42 10.13 -13.18 -36.43
C PRO A 42 10.97 -13.96 -35.41
N TYR A 43 10.71 -13.77 -34.11
CA TYR A 43 11.33 -14.50 -33.01
C TYR A 43 10.46 -15.64 -32.47
N SER A 44 9.29 -15.91 -33.06
CA SER A 44 8.46 -17.06 -32.67
C SER A 44 9.01 -18.40 -33.15
N ASN A 45 10.11 -18.42 -33.91
CA ASN A 45 10.76 -19.62 -34.42
C ASN A 45 12.15 -19.80 -33.76
N PRO A 46 12.40 -20.86 -32.97
CA PRO A 46 13.61 -21.01 -32.14
C PRO A 46 14.93 -21.20 -32.91
N SER A 47 14.90 -21.30 -34.25
CA SER A 47 16.07 -21.46 -35.11
C SER A 47 16.79 -20.14 -35.47
N SER A 48 16.27 -18.98 -35.06
CA SER A 48 16.77 -17.65 -35.47
C SER A 48 17.58 -16.90 -34.39
N LEU A 49 17.94 -17.55 -33.28
CA LEU A 49 18.75 -16.93 -32.23
C LEU A 49 20.26 -17.18 -32.45
N PRO A 50 21.10 -16.13 -32.49
CA PRO A 50 22.55 -16.27 -32.63
C PRO A 50 23.16 -16.97 -31.40
N GLY A 51 24.08 -17.91 -31.65
CA GLY A 51 24.69 -18.75 -30.62
C GLY A 51 25.38 -17.95 -29.52
N THR A 52 25.09 -18.32 -28.26
CA THR A 52 25.53 -17.64 -27.04
C THR A 52 26.84 -18.19 -26.46
N PRO A 53 27.60 -17.36 -25.72
CA PRO A 53 29.07 -17.39 -25.70
C PRO A 53 29.76 -18.58 -25.02
N ASN A 54 29.03 -19.48 -24.38
CA ASN A 54 29.62 -20.57 -23.59
C ASN A 54 29.50 -21.96 -24.22
N HIS A 55 28.91 -22.07 -25.42
CA HIS A 55 29.06 -23.26 -26.25
C HIS A 55 29.32 -22.82 -27.68
N GLY A 56 30.59 -22.91 -28.08
CA GLY A 56 30.97 -22.80 -29.47
C GLY A 56 30.28 -23.89 -30.28
N THR A 57 29.61 -23.48 -31.35
CA THR A 57 29.13 -24.33 -32.44
C THR A 57 30.29 -25.10 -33.05
N GLN A 58 30.24 -26.45 -33.11
CA GLN A 58 31.02 -27.23 -34.09
C GLN A 58 30.26 -28.50 -34.53
N GLY A 59 30.30 -28.92 -35.80
CA GLY A 59 31.24 -28.51 -36.86
C GLY A 59 30.66 -27.62 -37.98
N LEU A 60 31.50 -27.00 -38.81
CA LEU A 60 32.80 -27.53 -39.29
C LEU A 60 33.83 -26.40 -39.60
N PRO A 61 35.11 -26.70 -39.94
CA PRO A 61 36.18 -27.13 -39.02
C PRO A 61 37.52 -26.34 -39.24
N GLY A 62 38.44 -26.41 -38.29
CA GLY A 62 39.83 -25.94 -38.48
C GLY A 62 40.63 -25.90 -37.19
N SER A 63 41.23 -27.04 -36.83
CA SER A 63 41.97 -27.31 -35.59
C SER A 63 43.35 -26.65 -35.51
N ASN A 64 43.52 -25.43 -36.03
CA ASN A 64 44.75 -24.67 -35.88
C ASN A 64 44.58 -23.60 -34.79
N ALA A 65 45.29 -23.83 -33.69
CA ALA A 65 45.32 -23.00 -32.49
C ALA A 65 45.70 -21.55 -32.83
N VAL A 66 44.79 -20.62 -32.56
CA VAL A 66 45.09 -19.18 -32.64
C VAL A 66 45.65 -18.75 -31.28
N PRO A 67 46.89 -18.22 -31.21
CA PRO A 67 47.56 -17.85 -29.97
C PRO A 67 46.97 -16.54 -29.41
N PHE A 68 46.76 -16.49 -28.10
CA PHE A 68 46.31 -15.27 -27.41
C PHE A 68 47.46 -14.25 -27.27
N PRO A 69 47.18 -12.94 -27.42
CA PRO A 69 48.19 -11.89 -27.39
C PRO A 69 48.75 -11.65 -25.99
N SER A 70 50.07 -11.72 -25.90
CA SER A 70 50.88 -11.19 -24.81
C SER A 70 50.60 -9.70 -24.61
N SER A 71 50.15 -9.31 -23.41
CA SER A 71 50.15 -7.89 -23.04
C SER A 71 51.58 -7.44 -22.76
N PRO A 72 52.00 -6.28 -23.31
CA PRO A 72 53.36 -5.80 -23.18
C PRO A 72 53.62 -5.22 -21.79
N VAL A 73 54.74 -5.68 -21.23
CA VAL A 73 55.72 -4.95 -20.42
C VAL A 73 55.45 -3.44 -20.36
N TYR A 74 55.15 -2.90 -19.17
CA TYR A 74 55.80 -1.71 -18.58
C TYR A 74 55.26 -1.43 -17.16
N GLY A 75 56.13 -1.65 -16.15
CA GLY A 75 56.39 -0.68 -15.08
C GLY A 75 55.42 -0.51 -13.89
N ALA A 76 55.60 -1.34 -12.85
CA ALA A 76 55.53 -1.06 -11.39
C ALA A 76 54.18 -0.70 -10.69
N PRO A 77 54.05 -0.87 -9.34
CA PRO A 77 54.74 -1.76 -8.41
C PRO A 77 53.81 -2.83 -7.79
N SER A 78 54.46 -3.89 -7.28
CA SER A 78 53.88 -5.03 -6.58
C SER A 78 52.99 -4.64 -5.39
N TRP A 79 51.72 -5.02 -5.46
CA TRP A 79 50.88 -5.25 -4.28
C TRP A 79 50.56 -6.73 -4.22
N ASP A 80 51.37 -7.47 -3.46
CA ASP A 80 51.10 -8.83 -3.01
C ASP A 80 49.79 -8.86 -2.21
N ALA A 81 48.67 -9.06 -2.89
CA ALA A 81 47.42 -9.46 -2.27
C ALA A 81 47.20 -10.95 -2.59
N PRO A 82 47.27 -11.86 -1.60
CA PRO A 82 47.05 -13.27 -1.85
C PRO A 82 45.63 -13.52 -2.36
N TYR A 83 45.53 -14.29 -3.43
CA TYR A 83 44.29 -14.81 -4.00
C TYR A 83 43.39 -15.37 -2.87
N ARG A 84 42.21 -14.77 -2.69
CA ARG A 84 41.16 -15.40 -1.88
C ARG A 84 40.63 -16.61 -2.64
N GLU A 85 40.96 -17.80 -2.16
CA GLU A 85 40.30 -19.04 -2.57
C GLU A 85 38.78 -18.90 -2.40
N ARG A 86 38.04 -19.16 -3.48
CA ARG A 86 36.59 -19.32 -3.41
C ARG A 86 36.31 -20.55 -2.56
N ARG A 87 35.64 -20.36 -1.43
CA ARG A 87 35.14 -21.46 -0.61
C ARG A 87 34.19 -22.34 -1.47
N PRO A 88 34.32 -23.67 -1.41
CA PRO A 88 33.38 -24.55 -2.09
C PRO A 88 31.98 -24.33 -1.51
N SER A 89 31.00 -24.23 -2.40
CA SER A 89 29.58 -24.29 -2.04
C SER A 89 29.34 -25.59 -1.29
N TRP A 90 28.73 -25.45 -0.12
CA TRP A 90 28.43 -26.54 0.81
C TRP A 90 27.56 -27.61 0.11
N HIS A 91 28.12 -28.79 -0.15
CA HIS A 91 27.40 -30.02 -0.49
C HIS A 91 27.66 -31.05 0.60
N GLY A 92 27.20 -30.80 1.81
CA GLY A 92 27.26 -31.84 2.82
C GLY A 92 26.19 -32.88 2.51
N ALA A 93 26.70 -34.10 2.40
CA ALA A 93 25.95 -35.31 2.57
C ALA A 93 25.24 -35.26 3.93
N MET A 94 23.92 -35.39 3.91
CA MET A 94 23.16 -35.81 5.09
C MET A 94 22.92 -37.30 4.96
N ASP A 95 23.90 -38.07 5.45
CA ASP A 95 23.67 -39.42 5.92
C ASP A 95 22.97 -39.36 7.28
N GLY A 96 21.93 -40.17 7.46
CA GLY A 96 21.51 -40.63 8.78
C GLY A 96 20.30 -39.95 9.43
N ASN A 97 19.15 -40.60 9.25
CA ASN A 97 18.25 -40.97 10.35
C ASN A 97 17.43 -39.87 11.06
N TRP A 98 16.39 -39.35 10.41
CA TRP A 98 15.29 -38.60 11.04
C TRP A 98 13.89 -39.15 10.70
N LEU A 99 13.70 -40.46 10.88
CA LEU A 99 12.35 -41.04 10.97
C LEU A 99 11.76 -40.72 12.35
N ALA A 100 11.10 -39.56 12.46
CA ALA A 100 10.01 -39.32 13.39
C ALA A 100 9.13 -38.19 12.82
N ALA A 101 8.10 -38.58 12.07
CA ALA A 101 7.06 -37.66 11.65
C ALA A 101 6.25 -37.22 12.87
N VAL A 102 6.46 -36.00 13.34
CA VAL A 102 5.52 -35.34 14.24
C VAL A 102 4.28 -35.00 13.44
N THR A 103 3.18 -35.66 13.78
CA THR A 103 1.85 -35.44 13.20
C THR A 103 1.38 -34.02 13.50
N PRO A 104 1.02 -33.19 12.50
CA PRO A 104 0.31 -31.94 12.77
C PRO A 104 -1.12 -32.28 13.19
N GLY A 105 -1.45 -32.03 14.45
CA GLY A 105 -2.83 -32.05 14.95
C GLY A 105 -3.65 -31.00 14.22
N HIS A 106 -4.47 -31.42 13.26
CA HIS A 106 -5.51 -30.60 12.67
C HIS A 106 -6.58 -30.26 13.72
N HIS A 107 -6.47 -29.06 14.31
CA HIS A 107 -7.61 -28.43 14.96
C HIS A 107 -8.63 -28.00 13.90
N ARG A 108 -9.58 -28.88 13.61
CA ARG A 108 -10.82 -28.51 12.91
C ARG A 108 -11.60 -27.56 13.82
N SER A 109 -11.65 -26.28 13.45
CA SER A 109 -12.61 -25.35 14.03
C SER A 109 -14.02 -25.85 13.71
N ARG A 110 -14.80 -26.08 14.76
CA ARG A 110 -16.18 -26.53 14.72
C ARG A 110 -17.06 -25.34 14.32
N SER A 111 -17.67 -25.38 13.14
CA SER A 111 -18.76 -24.48 12.77
C SER A 111 -19.90 -25.27 12.12
N PHE A 112 -20.39 -26.30 12.83
CA PHE A 112 -21.69 -26.93 12.57
C PHE A 112 -22.27 -27.37 13.92
N GLY A 113 -23.47 -26.89 14.17
CA GLY A 113 -24.23 -26.93 15.42
C GLY A 113 -25.07 -25.66 15.41
N GLU A 114 -26.16 -25.56 14.65
CA GLU A 114 -27.26 -26.53 14.55
C GLU A 114 -27.60 -27.12 15.92
N GLN A 115 -27.81 -26.22 16.88
CA GLN A 115 -28.63 -26.51 18.03
C GLN A 115 -30.05 -26.06 17.68
N THR A 116 -30.75 -27.03 17.12
CA THR A 116 -32.20 -27.12 17.12
C THR A 116 -32.72 -26.80 18.52
N ASN A 117 -33.45 -25.70 18.63
CA ASN A 117 -34.28 -25.40 19.79
C ASN A 117 -35.72 -25.78 19.39
N PRO A 118 -36.20 -27.01 19.66
CA PRO A 118 -37.59 -27.34 19.44
C PRO A 118 -38.39 -26.78 20.64
N TYR A 119 -39.61 -26.31 20.36
CA TYR A 119 -40.59 -25.78 21.31
C TYR A 119 -40.42 -24.31 21.73
N PHE A 120 -40.83 -23.39 20.85
CA PHE A 120 -41.92 -22.47 21.19
C PHE A 120 -42.68 -22.15 19.89
N GLN A 121 -43.82 -22.81 19.73
CA GLN A 121 -44.83 -22.43 18.75
C GLN A 121 -45.33 -21.04 19.11
N GLN A 122 -44.99 -20.04 18.30
CA GLN A 122 -45.70 -18.76 18.28
C GLN A 122 -46.82 -18.90 17.25
N PRO A 123 -48.10 -18.76 17.65
CA PRO A 123 -49.21 -18.92 16.74
C PRO A 123 -49.30 -17.73 15.78
N TYR A 124 -49.50 -18.08 14.52
CA TYR A 124 -49.92 -17.19 13.46
C TYR A 124 -51.21 -16.45 13.84
N GLY A 125 -51.20 -15.14 13.58
CA GLY A 125 -52.42 -14.35 13.40
C GLY A 125 -52.51 -13.13 14.32
N PHE A 126 -51.97 -12.00 13.88
CA PHE A 126 -52.63 -10.71 14.09
C PHE A 126 -52.10 -9.65 13.12
N THR A 127 -52.81 -9.50 12.01
CA THR A 127 -52.81 -8.29 11.19
C THR A 127 -53.49 -7.18 11.99
N GLY A 128 -52.71 -6.28 12.58
CA GLY A 128 -53.25 -5.15 13.34
C GLY A 128 -52.23 -4.03 13.41
N GLN A 129 -52.26 -3.15 12.41
CA GLN A 129 -51.63 -1.84 12.45
C GLN A 129 -52.25 -1.03 13.59
N TRP A 130 -51.59 -0.98 14.74
CA TRP A 130 -51.77 0.06 15.73
C TRP A 130 -50.40 0.63 16.08
N PRO A 131 -50.13 1.92 15.83
CA PRO A 131 -48.92 2.53 16.37
C PRO A 131 -48.96 2.38 17.89
N PRO A 132 -47.86 1.98 18.54
CA PRO A 132 -47.83 1.86 20.00
C PRO A 132 -48.23 3.23 20.60
N PRO A 133 -49.06 3.25 21.65
CA PRO A 133 -49.47 4.49 22.28
C PRO A 133 -48.24 5.20 22.85
N VAL A 134 -47.83 6.28 22.18
CA VAL A 134 -46.86 7.24 22.68
C VAL A 134 -47.42 7.83 23.97
N SER A 135 -46.88 7.38 25.11
CA SER A 135 -47.28 7.85 26.43
C SER A 135 -46.95 9.35 26.55
N PRO A 136 -47.95 10.23 26.76
CA PRO A 136 -47.73 11.68 26.89
C PRO A 136 -47.04 12.09 28.19
N TYR A 137 -46.67 11.12 29.04
CA TYR A 137 -46.07 11.34 30.35
C TYR A 137 -44.70 10.68 30.52
N SER A 138 -43.99 10.30 29.44
CA SER A 138 -42.55 10.08 29.60
C SER A 138 -41.89 11.44 29.87
N PRO A 139 -41.34 11.68 31.08
CA PRO A 139 -40.53 12.87 31.30
C PRO A 139 -39.43 12.81 30.25
N GLY A 140 -39.38 13.82 29.38
CA GLY A 140 -38.36 13.96 28.38
C GLY A 140 -37.02 14.05 29.08
N PHE A 141 -36.38 12.91 29.31
CA PHE A 141 -34.96 12.83 29.52
C PHE A 141 -34.36 13.38 28.23
N GLY A 142 -34.11 14.69 28.23
CA GLY A 142 -33.42 15.36 27.14
C GLY A 142 -32.21 14.50 26.83
N GLN A 143 -32.16 13.97 25.61
CA GLN A 143 -30.99 13.24 25.16
C GLN A 143 -29.82 14.17 25.38
N LEU A 144 -28.99 13.85 26.38
CA LEU A 144 -27.75 14.55 26.59
C LEU A 144 -27.06 14.60 25.23
N PRO A 145 -26.57 15.77 24.78
CA PRO A 145 -25.94 15.89 23.48
C PRO A 145 -24.89 14.78 23.41
N GLN A 146 -25.15 13.78 22.57
CA GLN A 146 -24.18 12.72 22.38
C GLN A 146 -22.97 13.43 21.81
N TYR A 147 -21.91 13.52 22.59
CA TYR A 147 -20.62 13.96 22.09
C TYR A 147 -20.30 13.05 20.91
N HIS A 148 -20.54 13.55 19.70
CA HIS A 148 -20.31 12.78 18.49
C HIS A 148 -18.84 12.40 18.52
N ALA A 149 -18.58 11.12 18.73
CA ALA A 149 -17.23 10.60 18.66
C ALA A 149 -16.67 11.00 17.29
N MET A 150 -15.48 11.57 17.28
CA MET A 150 -14.83 11.90 16.04
C MET A 150 -14.38 10.60 15.39
N HIS A 151 -14.87 10.36 14.18
CA HIS A 151 -14.55 9.17 13.41
C HIS A 151 -13.50 9.52 12.37
N LEU A 152 -12.40 8.76 12.37
CA LEU A 152 -11.37 8.86 11.36
C LEU A 152 -11.74 7.95 10.17
N HIS A 153 -11.40 8.38 8.94
CA HIS A 153 -11.62 7.56 7.76
C HIS A 153 -10.96 6.17 7.91
N PRO A 154 -11.59 5.05 7.48
CA PRO A 154 -11.06 3.71 7.70
C PRO A 154 -9.60 3.52 7.29
N TRP A 155 -9.18 4.03 6.13
CA TRP A 155 -7.78 3.96 5.67
C TRP A 155 -6.77 4.75 6.51
N LEU A 156 -7.25 5.71 7.30
CA LEU A 156 -6.43 6.48 8.22
C LEU A 156 -6.53 5.93 9.65
N ASN A 157 -7.47 5.05 9.97
CA ASN A 157 -7.66 4.56 11.33
C ASN A 157 -6.55 3.58 11.75
N GLY A 158 -5.65 4.03 12.62
CA GLY A 158 -4.57 3.23 13.18
C GLY A 158 -4.97 2.33 14.35
N GLU A 159 -6.16 2.50 14.92
CA GLU A 159 -6.69 1.63 15.99
C GLU A 159 -7.17 0.29 15.43
N SER A 160 -7.76 0.32 14.24
CA SER A 160 -8.21 -0.85 13.48
C SER A 160 -7.71 -0.75 12.04
N PRO A 161 -6.39 -0.92 11.81
CA PRO A 161 -5.78 -0.71 10.51
C PRO A 161 -6.42 -1.66 9.49
N PRO A 162 -7.00 -1.13 8.40
CA PRO A 162 -7.65 -1.97 7.43
C PRO A 162 -6.58 -2.80 6.72
N GLY A 163 -6.83 -4.10 6.58
CA GLY A 163 -5.87 -5.03 5.98
C GLY A 163 -5.65 -4.83 4.48
N ASP A 164 -6.45 -3.98 3.84
CA ASP A 164 -6.40 -3.72 2.41
C ASP A 164 -5.56 -2.50 2.03
N PHE A 165 -5.35 -1.52 2.90
CA PHE A 165 -4.61 -0.30 2.57
C PHE A 165 -3.10 -0.48 2.75
N MET A 166 -2.34 -0.07 1.73
CA MET A 166 -0.88 -0.14 1.74
C MET A 166 -0.27 1.16 1.23
N LEU A 167 0.61 1.75 2.04
CA LEU A 167 1.43 2.89 1.64
C LEU A 167 2.83 2.75 2.24
N ASP A 168 3.84 2.77 1.36
CA ASP A 168 5.25 2.79 1.74
C ASP A 168 5.77 4.23 1.66
N LEU A 169 6.09 4.80 2.82
CA LEU A 169 6.54 6.19 2.96
C LEU A 169 7.97 6.39 2.43
N SER A 170 8.74 5.31 2.26
CA SER A 170 10.12 5.38 1.74
C SER A 170 10.19 5.58 0.23
N GLN A 171 9.08 5.32 -0.49
CA GLN A 171 9.03 5.48 -1.94
C GLN A 171 9.18 6.95 -2.35
N PRO A 172 9.93 7.25 -3.43
CA PRO A 172 10.14 8.61 -3.90
C PRO A 172 8.83 9.26 -4.41
N THR A 173 7.90 8.44 -4.89
CA THR A 173 6.58 8.86 -5.36
C THR A 173 5.50 8.35 -4.40
N LEU A 174 4.47 9.16 -4.18
CA LEU A 174 3.33 8.78 -3.36
C LEU A 174 2.44 7.82 -4.17
N VAL A 175 2.47 6.53 -3.83
CA VAL A 175 1.68 5.48 -4.49
C VAL A 175 0.85 4.73 -3.44
N PRO A 176 -0.32 5.27 -3.05
CA PRO A 176 -1.22 4.59 -2.14
C PRO A 176 -1.94 3.47 -2.89
N LEU A 177 -1.85 2.26 -2.36
CA LEU A 177 -2.41 1.05 -2.95
C LEU A 177 -3.47 0.47 -2.02
N ARG A 178 -4.47 -0.18 -2.62
CA ARG A 178 -5.42 -1.05 -1.91
C ARG A 178 -5.36 -2.47 -2.44
N TYR A 179 -5.54 -3.44 -1.56
CA TYR A 179 -5.61 -4.86 -1.89
C TYR A 179 -7.06 -5.24 -2.24
N VAL A 180 -7.26 -5.85 -3.40
CA VAL A 180 -8.61 -6.19 -3.89
C VAL A 180 -8.83 -7.70 -3.96
N GLY A 181 -7.75 -8.48 -3.92
CA GLY A 181 -7.80 -9.94 -3.95
C GLY A 181 -6.41 -10.57 -4.04
N PRO A 182 -6.32 -11.91 -4.09
CA PRO A 182 -5.05 -12.65 -4.14
C PRO A 182 -4.07 -12.12 -5.19
N GLY A 183 -3.00 -11.45 -4.72
CA GLY A 183 -1.96 -10.89 -5.57
C GLY A 183 -2.38 -9.65 -6.39
N GLN A 184 -3.57 -9.11 -6.15
CA GLN A 184 -4.10 -7.95 -6.87
C GLN A 184 -4.11 -6.71 -5.97
N THR A 185 -3.41 -5.68 -6.42
CA THR A 185 -3.44 -4.35 -5.81
C THR A 185 -3.92 -3.34 -6.85
N LEU A 186 -4.72 -2.38 -6.42
CA LEU A 186 -5.17 -1.25 -7.22
C LEU A 186 -4.66 0.05 -6.60
N MET A 187 -4.31 1.01 -7.45
CA MET A 187 -4.07 2.38 -6.99
C MET A 187 -5.39 2.98 -6.52
N ILE A 188 -5.32 3.76 -5.44
CA ILE A 188 -6.47 4.50 -4.93
C ILE A 188 -6.81 5.63 -5.90
N THR A 189 -8.09 5.80 -6.20
CA THR A 189 -8.51 6.79 -7.19
C THR A 189 -8.48 8.21 -6.61
N PRO A 190 -8.37 9.26 -7.45
CA PRO A 190 -8.40 10.64 -6.97
C PRO A 190 -9.69 11.00 -6.22
N GLU A 191 -10.83 10.42 -6.60
CA GLU A 191 -12.12 10.63 -5.96
C GLU A 191 -12.15 10.04 -4.55
N GLU A 192 -11.53 8.87 -4.36
CA GLU A 192 -11.38 8.25 -3.04
C GLU A 192 -10.44 9.08 -2.15
N LEU A 193 -9.34 9.61 -2.71
CA LEU A 193 -8.44 10.51 -1.98
C LEU A 193 -9.08 11.85 -1.62
N ALA A 194 -10.08 12.30 -2.37
CA ALA A 194 -10.81 13.55 -2.11
C ALA A 194 -11.84 13.44 -0.96
N GLN A 195 -12.06 12.24 -0.40
CA GLN A 195 -12.98 12.06 0.71
C GLN A 195 -12.46 12.77 1.98
N PRO A 196 -13.36 13.32 2.83
CA PRO A 196 -12.99 13.90 4.11
C PRO A 196 -12.24 12.90 4.99
N ALA A 197 -11.15 13.34 5.62
CA ALA A 197 -10.36 12.48 6.50
C ALA A 197 -11.07 12.15 7.81
N THR A 198 -11.99 13.00 8.25
CA THR A 198 -12.63 12.95 9.56
C THR A 198 -14.12 13.24 9.47
N HIS A 199 -14.89 12.73 10.42
CA HIS A 199 -16.29 13.05 10.62
C HIS A 199 -16.55 13.31 12.12
N PRO A 200 -16.94 14.53 12.53
CA PRO A 200 -17.12 15.73 11.69
C PRO A 200 -15.82 16.17 10.97
N PRO A 201 -15.92 16.86 9.82
CA PRO A 201 -14.73 17.27 9.07
C PRO A 201 -13.90 18.33 9.80
N LEU A 202 -12.59 18.11 9.88
CA LEU A 202 -11.62 19.07 10.42
C LEU A 202 -10.95 19.91 9.33
N THR A 203 -10.56 21.13 9.70
CA THR A 203 -9.79 22.07 8.87
C THR A 203 -8.36 22.24 9.35
N ARG A 204 -8.05 21.70 10.54
CA ARG A 204 -6.72 21.70 11.16
C ARG A 204 -6.40 20.33 11.76
N MET A 205 -5.17 19.86 11.58
CA MET A 205 -4.67 18.62 12.15
C MET A 205 -3.16 18.71 12.43
N HIS A 206 -2.74 18.19 13.58
CA HIS A 206 -1.36 18.14 14.01
C HIS A 206 -0.95 16.69 14.26
N ILE A 207 -0.09 16.15 13.39
CA ILE A 207 0.33 14.76 13.41
C ILE A 207 1.75 14.65 14.00
N THR A 208 1.91 13.91 15.09
CA THR A 208 3.21 13.59 15.71
C THR A 208 3.64 12.17 15.34
N CYS A 209 4.93 11.87 15.40
CA CYS A 209 5.44 10.51 15.24
C CYS A 209 6.46 10.24 16.35
N ASP A 210 6.29 9.16 17.11
CA ASP A 210 7.18 8.82 18.24
C ASP A 210 8.64 8.67 17.85
N MET A 211 8.91 8.22 16.62
CA MET A 211 10.27 8.05 16.13
C MET A 211 10.94 9.37 15.75
N MET A 212 10.17 10.45 15.63
CA MET A 212 10.66 11.77 15.22
C MET A 212 9.79 12.91 15.79
N PRO A 213 9.67 13.03 17.12
CA PRO A 213 8.77 14.00 17.76
C PRO A 213 9.11 15.46 17.42
N GLN A 214 10.35 15.75 17.01
CA GLN A 214 10.83 17.09 16.65
C GLN A 214 10.30 17.62 15.30
N TRP A 215 9.69 16.77 14.47
CA TRP A 215 9.16 17.16 13.16
C TRP A 215 7.66 16.83 13.05
N PRO A 216 6.79 17.54 13.79
CA PRO A 216 5.36 17.35 13.64
C PRO A 216 4.90 17.79 12.24
N VAL A 217 3.89 17.10 11.73
CA VAL A 217 3.24 17.43 10.47
C VAL A 217 1.98 18.22 10.75
N VAL A 218 2.00 19.50 10.38
CA VAL A 218 0.86 20.40 10.57
C VAL A 218 0.10 20.53 9.25
N LEU A 219 -1.19 20.22 9.30
CA LEU A 219 -2.17 20.49 8.26
C LEU A 219 -3.04 21.65 8.75
N GLU A 220 -2.95 22.76 8.04
CA GLU A 220 -3.77 23.93 8.29
C GLU A 220 -4.09 24.55 6.93
N PHE A 221 -5.33 25.00 6.74
CA PHE A 221 -5.71 25.71 5.54
C PHE A 221 -4.95 27.04 5.47
N ASP A 222 -4.24 27.28 4.37
CA ASP A 222 -3.50 28.53 4.17
C ASP A 222 -4.48 29.65 3.77
N PRO A 223 -4.68 30.69 4.61
CA PRO A 223 -5.60 31.77 4.30
C PRO A 223 -5.16 32.62 3.09
N TYR A 224 -3.87 32.57 2.70
CA TYR A 224 -3.33 33.33 1.58
C TYR A 224 -3.63 32.69 0.22
N PHE A 225 -4.06 31.43 0.19
CA PHE A 225 -4.60 30.77 -1.00
C PHE A 225 -6.12 30.65 -0.82
N PRO A 226 -6.86 31.76 -1.04
CA PRO A 226 -8.28 31.81 -0.75
C PRO A 226 -9.02 30.72 -1.51
N SER A 227 -10.04 30.16 -0.85
CA SER A 227 -11.03 29.33 -1.51
C SER A 227 -11.50 30.04 -2.79
N PRO A 228 -11.70 29.31 -3.90
CA PRO A 228 -12.14 29.91 -5.16
C PRO A 228 -13.46 30.68 -5.02
N VAL A 229 -14.21 30.43 -3.94
CA VAL A 229 -15.42 31.18 -3.58
C VAL A 229 -15.11 32.12 -2.40
N PRO A 230 -15.11 33.44 -2.61
CA PRO A 230 -14.98 34.41 -1.54
C PRO A 230 -16.03 34.19 -0.44
N GLY A 231 -15.60 34.11 0.81
CA GLY A 231 -16.48 33.92 1.97
C GLY A 231 -16.93 32.48 2.22
N ALA A 232 -16.51 31.51 1.41
CA ALA A 232 -16.72 30.10 1.73
C ALA A 232 -15.86 29.68 2.94
N PRO A 233 -16.38 28.80 3.83
CA PRO A 233 -15.56 28.23 4.89
C PRO A 233 -14.38 27.44 4.29
N PRO A 234 -13.26 27.31 5.03
CA PRO A 234 -12.12 26.52 4.58
C PRO A 234 -12.56 25.09 4.26
N PRO A 235 -12.07 24.49 3.15
CA PRO A 235 -12.40 23.12 2.79
C PRO A 235 -11.92 22.14 3.88
N PRO A 236 -12.63 21.01 4.05
CA PRO A 236 -12.21 19.99 4.99
C PRO A 236 -10.91 19.32 4.54
N ILE A 237 -10.11 18.86 5.50
CA ILE A 237 -8.91 18.05 5.24
C ILE A 237 -9.34 16.73 4.62
N THR A 238 -8.77 16.41 3.46
CA THR A 238 -9.01 15.15 2.76
C THR A 238 -7.97 14.08 3.10
N ILE A 239 -8.25 12.82 2.74
CA ILE A 239 -7.28 11.72 2.85
C ILE A 239 -6.03 12.06 2.04
N GLY A 240 -6.22 12.54 0.80
CA GLY A 240 -5.15 12.91 -0.11
C GLY A 240 -4.23 13.99 0.47
N ASP A 241 -4.78 14.99 1.15
CA ASP A 241 -4.00 16.05 1.80
C ASP A 241 -3.09 15.50 2.89
N ILE A 242 -3.60 14.60 3.73
CA ILE A 242 -2.84 13.94 4.79
C ILE A 242 -1.69 13.13 4.21
N LEU A 243 -1.97 12.22 3.27
CA LEU A 243 -0.97 11.34 2.70
C LEU A 243 0.12 12.14 1.95
N ARG A 244 -0.28 13.16 1.19
CA ARG A 244 0.64 14.04 0.47
C ARG A 244 1.50 14.85 1.42
N LYS A 245 0.91 15.45 2.45
CA LYS A 245 1.65 16.27 3.41
C LYS A 245 2.63 15.42 4.23
N LEU A 246 2.22 14.22 4.67
CA LEU A 246 3.10 13.25 5.33
C LEU A 246 4.29 12.90 4.44
N HIS A 247 4.03 12.52 3.18
CA HIS A 247 5.09 12.18 2.22
C HIS A 247 6.05 13.35 1.99
N GLN A 248 5.53 14.54 1.76
CA GLN A 248 6.35 15.74 1.56
C GLN A 248 7.22 16.06 2.79
N GLU A 249 6.65 16.05 4.00
CA GLU A 249 7.40 16.35 5.22
C GLU A 249 8.46 15.29 5.52
N LEU A 250 8.15 14.00 5.32
CA LEU A 250 9.10 12.91 5.54
C LEU A 250 10.24 12.90 4.50
N HIS A 251 9.99 13.41 3.29
CA HIS A 251 11.02 13.48 2.24
C HIS A 251 11.89 14.74 2.30
N LYS A 252 11.68 15.64 3.27
CA LYS A 252 12.59 16.76 3.51
C LYS A 252 13.96 16.26 3.99
N GLY A 253 15.01 16.90 3.48
CA GLY A 253 16.37 16.71 3.98
C GLY A 253 16.51 17.18 5.42
N ILE A 254 17.34 16.49 6.20
CA ILE A 254 17.68 16.94 7.57
C ILE A 254 18.80 17.96 7.52
N THR A 255 18.94 18.77 8.59
CA THR A 255 20.09 19.66 8.72
C THR A 255 21.29 18.92 9.32
N HIS A 256 22.50 19.45 9.09
CA HIS A 256 23.72 18.93 9.73
C HIS A 256 23.63 18.96 11.26
N LEU A 257 22.95 19.98 11.81
CA LEU A 257 22.76 20.12 13.24
C LEU A 257 21.84 19.02 13.79
N ASP A 258 20.77 18.68 13.08
CA ASP A 258 19.89 17.55 13.46
C ASP A 258 20.66 16.23 13.44
N TYR A 259 21.51 16.02 12.43
CA TYR A 259 22.33 14.83 12.33
C TYR A 259 23.39 14.75 13.44
N ALA A 260 24.03 15.87 13.78
CA ALA A 260 25.05 15.93 14.84
C ALA A 260 24.48 15.73 16.26
N ARG A 261 23.16 15.89 16.45
CA ARG A 261 22.48 15.61 17.72
C ARG A 261 22.25 14.12 17.97
N LEU A 262 22.42 13.27 16.95
CA LEU A 262 22.23 11.83 17.08
C LEU A 262 23.30 11.21 17.97
N SER A 263 22.90 10.25 18.80
CA SER A 263 23.88 9.36 19.43
C SER A 263 24.59 8.51 18.36
N PRO A 264 25.82 8.00 18.62
CA PRO A 264 26.52 7.16 17.65
C PRO A 264 25.72 5.91 17.22
N GLN A 265 24.84 5.39 18.09
CA GLN A 265 23.98 4.26 17.76
C GLN A 265 22.87 4.66 16.78
N GLU A 266 22.21 5.80 17.02
CA GLU A 266 21.17 6.32 16.14
C GLU A 266 21.75 6.74 14.79
N GLU A 267 22.90 7.38 14.78
CA GLU A 267 23.64 7.76 13.56
C GLU A 267 23.89 6.53 12.67
N ASN A 268 24.38 5.44 13.25
CA ASN A 268 24.59 4.18 12.54
C ASN A 268 23.28 3.54 12.06
N ALA A 269 22.18 3.70 12.81
CA ALA A 269 20.87 3.19 12.42
C ALA A 269 20.30 3.97 11.23
N VAL A 270 20.32 5.31 11.29
CA VAL A 270 19.88 6.23 10.23
C VAL A 270 20.74 6.05 8.97
N SER A 271 22.05 5.95 9.11
CA SER A 271 22.98 5.71 7.98
C SER A 271 22.67 4.40 7.24
N ARG A 272 22.31 3.34 7.97
CA ARG A 272 21.89 2.06 7.38
C ARG A 272 20.54 2.17 6.67
N ALA A 273 19.59 2.90 7.24
CA ALA A 273 18.28 3.15 6.63
C ALA A 273 18.43 3.95 5.32
N TYR A 274 19.19 5.04 5.36
CA TYR A 274 19.57 5.85 4.20
C TYR A 274 20.21 4.99 3.09
N THR A 275 21.23 4.19 3.43
CA THR A 275 21.92 3.33 2.46
C THR A 275 20.95 2.33 1.82
N ARG A 276 20.00 1.79 2.61
CA ARG A 276 18.98 0.87 2.08
C ARG A 276 18.02 1.57 1.12
N ARG A 277 17.54 2.76 1.47
CA ARG A 277 16.67 3.57 0.60
C ARG A 277 17.38 3.87 -0.73
N CYS A 278 18.65 4.27 -0.70
CA CYS A 278 19.43 4.50 -1.93
C CYS A 278 19.54 3.23 -2.78
N ARG A 279 19.82 2.07 -2.18
CA ARG A 279 19.94 0.78 -2.90
C ARG A 279 18.62 0.29 -3.49
N ALA A 280 17.50 0.55 -2.83
CA ALA A 280 16.18 0.13 -3.30
C ALA A 280 15.79 0.78 -4.64
N MET A 281 16.46 1.87 -5.03
CA MET A 281 16.17 2.66 -6.22
C MET A 281 16.91 2.19 -7.49
N GLY A 282 17.78 1.18 -7.38
CA GLY A 282 18.46 0.57 -8.53
C GLY A 282 19.24 1.60 -9.36
N SER A 283 18.84 1.79 -10.62
CA SER A 283 19.50 2.71 -11.57
C SER A 283 19.54 4.17 -11.11
N SER A 284 18.60 4.58 -10.24
CA SER A 284 18.52 5.95 -9.72
C SER A 284 19.27 6.14 -8.39
N GLU A 285 20.08 5.16 -7.96
CA GLU A 285 20.80 5.21 -6.68
C GLU A 285 21.67 6.47 -6.55
N MET A 286 22.41 6.85 -7.60
CA MET A 286 23.31 8.01 -7.56
C MET A 286 22.54 9.33 -7.34
N MET A 287 21.39 9.49 -7.99
CA MET A 287 20.53 10.65 -7.79
C MET A 287 19.99 10.72 -6.36
N MET A 288 19.64 9.57 -5.78
CA MET A 288 19.13 9.49 -4.41
C MET A 288 20.21 9.74 -3.37
N ARG A 289 21.46 9.33 -3.64
CA ARG A 289 22.60 9.65 -2.78
C ARG A 289 22.87 11.15 -2.70
N ASN A 290 22.69 11.86 -3.82
CA ASN A 290 22.87 13.32 -3.86
C ASN A 290 21.81 14.08 -3.04
N GLN A 291 20.67 13.46 -2.71
CA GLN A 291 19.65 14.08 -1.86
C GLN A 291 19.99 14.00 -0.36
N GLY A 292 21.00 13.20 0.01
CA GLY A 292 21.41 13.01 1.39
C GLY A 292 20.36 12.31 2.26
N VAL A 293 20.54 12.44 3.57
CA VAL A 293 19.66 11.85 4.59
C VAL A 293 18.36 12.66 4.68
N LYS A 294 17.24 11.95 4.70
CA LYS A 294 15.90 12.52 4.80
C LYS A 294 15.26 12.14 6.13
N ARG A 295 14.21 12.88 6.53
CA ARG A 295 13.47 12.55 7.76
C ARG A 295 12.90 11.13 7.73
N VAL A 296 12.48 10.62 6.57
CA VAL A 296 12.03 9.22 6.41
C VAL A 296 13.08 8.18 6.85
N ASP A 297 14.38 8.51 6.77
CA ASP A 297 15.44 7.59 7.20
C ASP A 297 15.47 7.39 8.73
N PHE A 298 14.86 8.31 9.50
CA PHE A 298 14.67 8.17 10.95
C PHE A 298 13.57 7.17 11.32
N LEU A 299 12.72 6.78 10.37
CA LEU A 299 11.77 5.68 10.56
C LEU A 299 12.44 4.29 10.54
N LEU A 300 13.73 4.24 10.19
CA LEU A 300 14.54 3.02 10.14
C LEU A 300 13.92 1.94 9.23
N ASN A 301 13.34 0.89 9.82
CA ASN A 301 12.69 -0.21 9.10
C ASN A 301 11.16 -0.07 9.07
N LYS A 302 10.59 0.91 9.78
CA LYS A 302 9.15 1.10 9.95
C LYS A 302 8.65 2.13 8.94
N VAL A 303 8.72 1.78 7.66
CA VAL A 303 8.41 2.72 6.56
C VAL A 303 6.98 2.57 6.05
N ARG A 304 6.23 1.56 6.50
CA ARG A 304 4.84 1.38 6.10
C ARG A 304 3.93 2.23 6.98
N PHE A 305 3.08 3.02 6.34
CA PHE A 305 1.99 3.71 7.02
C PHE A 305 0.98 2.69 7.56
N ARG A 306 0.63 2.79 8.84
CA ARG A 306 -0.35 1.92 9.50
C ARG A 306 -1.62 2.66 9.96
N GLY A 307 -1.68 3.97 9.77
CA GLY A 307 -2.78 4.80 10.22
C GLY A 307 -2.34 5.89 11.19
N LEU A 308 -3.34 6.57 11.73
CA LEU A 308 -3.25 7.61 12.74
C LEU A 308 -4.11 7.20 13.94
N VAL A 309 -3.64 7.52 15.13
CA VAL A 309 -4.38 7.34 16.39
C VAL A 309 -4.49 8.70 17.07
N ARG A 310 -5.57 8.95 17.79
CA ARG A 310 -5.75 10.22 18.51
C ARG A 310 -4.68 10.37 19.61
N ASP A 311 -4.12 11.56 19.73
CA ASP A 311 -3.12 11.92 20.73
C ASP A 311 -3.70 12.92 21.74
N GLY A 312 -4.32 12.40 22.80
CA GLY A 312 -4.93 13.18 23.89
C GLY A 312 -6.38 13.62 23.66
N ASP A 313 -6.80 14.66 24.38
CA ASP A 313 -8.21 15.06 24.48
C ASP A 313 -8.69 15.93 23.31
N THR A 314 -7.80 16.48 22.50
CA THR A 314 -8.18 17.31 21.34
C THR A 314 -8.35 16.46 20.10
N PHE A 315 -9.37 16.75 19.28
CA PHE A 315 -9.60 16.07 18.00
C PHE A 315 -8.55 16.43 16.94
N GLU A 316 -7.83 17.54 17.10
CA GLU A 316 -6.85 18.00 16.13
C GLU A 316 -5.50 17.27 16.24
N ARG A 317 -5.22 16.60 17.36
CA ARG A 317 -3.93 15.97 17.61
C ARG A 317 -3.99 14.48 17.30
N MET A 318 -3.10 14.07 16.41
CA MET A 318 -3.01 12.70 15.91
C MET A 318 -1.57 12.22 16.03
N LYS A 319 -1.41 10.92 16.11
CA LYS A 319 -0.14 10.22 16.20
C LYS A 319 -0.03 9.23 15.05
N LEU A 320 1.01 9.38 14.25
CA LEU A 320 1.34 8.53 13.12
C LEU A 320 1.84 7.17 13.61
N ILE A 321 1.17 6.10 13.19
CA ILE A 321 1.58 4.73 13.41
C ILE A 321 2.29 4.22 12.16
N VAL A 322 3.49 3.67 12.37
CA VAL A 322 4.32 3.08 11.31
C VAL A 322 4.76 1.67 11.67
N GLY A 323 4.98 0.83 10.67
CA GLY A 323 5.53 -0.52 10.86
C GLY A 323 5.87 -1.20 9.55
#